data_AF-A0A2N0ZCE3-F1
#
_entry.id   AF-A0A2N0ZCE3-F1
#
_cell.length_a   1.000
_cell.length_b   1.000
_cell.length_c   1.000
_cell.angle_alpha   90.00
_cell.angle_beta   90.00
_cell.angle_gamma   90.00
#
_symmetry.space_group_name_H-M   'P 1'
#
loop_
_entity.id
_entity.type
_entity.pdbx_description
1 polymer ?
#
loop_
_entity_poly.entity_id
_entity_poly.type
_entity_poly.pdbx_seq_one_letter_code
_entity_poly.pdbx_strand_id
1 'polypeptide(L)'
;MGQITKPYRFTPHQDLHHKAAFFQSELEQMGNLSQSLFTAIKKELDASAGKVIEETMQTLISQHQRMDSIVNDQMSTMDTLAARYHYQVNDMNSQFITINYEESEVPIEN
;
A
#
# COMPACT_ATOMS: atom_id res chain seq x y z
N MET A 1 38.70 27.37 4.05
CA MET A 1 37.72 26.32 3.71
C MET A 1 36.49 26.98 3.12
N GLY A 2 36.21 26.72 1.85
CA GLY A 2 35.00 27.15 1.16
C GLY A 2 33.92 26.07 1.20
N GLN A 3 32.67 26.47 1.04
CA GLN A 3 31.51 25.58 0.98
C GLN A 3 30.62 26.00 -0.19
N ILE A 4 30.16 25.03 -0.98
CA ILE A 4 29.11 25.23 -1.99
C ILE A 4 27.96 24.26 -1.71
N THR A 5 26.75 24.80 -1.62
CA THR A 5 25.51 24.02 -1.50
C THR A 5 24.67 24.19 -2.77
N LYS A 6 24.23 23.08 -3.39
CA LYS A 6 23.34 23.10 -4.56
C LYS A 6 22.19 22.11 -4.40
N PRO A 7 20.99 22.45 -4.87
CA PRO A 7 19.91 21.48 -5.00
C PRO A 7 20.27 20.46 -6.09
N TYR A 8 20.13 19.17 -5.78
CA TYR A 8 20.36 18.07 -6.70
C TYR A 8 19.11 17.18 -6.76
N ARG A 9 18.73 16.80 -7.98
CA ARG A 9 17.58 15.93 -8.21
C ARG A 9 18.09 14.56 -8.71
N PHE A 10 17.94 13.53 -7.91
CA PHE A 10 18.25 12.16 -8.33
C PHE A 10 17.21 11.66 -9.35
N THR A 11 17.59 10.71 -10.20
CA THR A 11 16.67 10.09 -11.15
C THR A 11 15.49 9.45 -10.41
N PRO A 12 14.25 9.68 -10.87
CA PRO A 12 13.07 9.16 -10.18
C PRO A 12 13.15 7.62 -10.09
N HIS A 13 13.02 7.10 -8.88
CA HIS A 13 12.79 5.67 -8.67
C HIS A 13 11.38 5.27 -9.11
N GLN A 14 11.21 3.98 -9.42
CA GLN A 14 9.97 3.40 -9.91
C GLN A 14 8.82 3.66 -8.92
N ASP A 15 7.75 4.30 -9.39
CA ASP A 15 6.56 4.57 -8.59
C ASP A 15 5.89 3.24 -8.18
N LEU A 16 5.63 3.07 -6.89
CA LEU A 16 5.03 1.86 -6.34
C LEU A 16 3.51 1.97 -6.18
N HIS A 17 2.90 3.12 -6.50
CA HIS A 17 1.44 3.26 -6.48
C HIS A 17 0.74 2.21 -7.35
N HIS A 18 1.36 1.80 -8.45
CA HIS A 18 0.82 0.78 -9.35
C HIS A 18 0.68 -0.59 -8.66
N LYS A 19 1.53 -0.89 -7.66
CA LYS A 19 1.46 -2.14 -6.89
C LYS A 19 0.33 -2.13 -5.87
N ALA A 20 0.00 -0.97 -5.31
CA ALA A 20 -1.16 -0.82 -4.43
C ALA A 20 -2.46 -1.03 -5.19
N ALA A 21 -2.59 -0.44 -6.39
CA ALA A 21 -3.74 -0.64 -7.26
C ALA A 21 -3.94 -2.13 -7.62
N PHE A 22 -2.87 -2.84 -7.97
CA PHE A 22 -2.94 -4.27 -8.24
C PHE A 22 -3.41 -5.06 -7.00
N PHE A 23 -2.79 -4.82 -5.85
CA PHE A 23 -3.16 -5.49 -4.60
C PHE A 23 -4.62 -5.24 -4.21
N GLN A 24 -5.12 -4.01 -4.36
CA GLN A 24 -6.52 -3.67 -4.13
C GLN A 24 -7.44 -4.41 -5.08
N SER A 25 -7.10 -4.49 -6.36
CA SER A 25 -7.92 -5.21 -7.33
C SER A 25 -8.05 -6.70 -7.00
N GLU A 26 -6.99 -7.32 -6.46
CA GLU A 26 -7.02 -8.71 -6.00
C GLU A 26 -7.89 -8.86 -4.73
N LEU A 27 -7.81 -7.91 -3.79
CA LEU A 27 -8.65 -7.88 -2.60
C LEU A 27 -10.14 -7.68 -2.94
N GLU A 28 -10.46 -6.81 -3.91
CA GLU A 28 -11.83 -6.63 -4.40
C GLU A 28 -12.36 -7.90 -5.07
N GLN A 29 -11.54 -8.55 -5.91
CA GLN A 29 -11.91 -9.84 -6.51
C GLN A 29 -12.17 -10.91 -5.43
N MET A 30 -11.32 -10.99 -4.41
CA MET A 30 -11.50 -11.90 -3.29
C MET A 30 -12.79 -11.58 -2.52
N GLY A 31 -13.08 -10.31 -2.25
CA GLY A 31 -14.33 -9.87 -1.62
C GLY A 31 -15.57 -10.27 -2.42
N ASN A 32 -15.53 -10.05 -3.74
CA ASN A 32 -16.62 -10.44 -4.66
C ASN A 32 -16.85 -11.95 -4.70
N LEU A 33 -15.77 -12.74 -4.74
CA LEU A 33 -15.85 -14.21 -4.69
C LEU A 33 -16.42 -14.69 -3.35
N SER A 34 -15.99 -14.09 -2.24
CA SER A 34 -16.50 -14.45 -0.93
C SER A 34 -17.98 -14.10 -0.77
N GLN A 35 -18.41 -12.92 -1.24
CA GLN A 35 -19.82 -12.54 -1.27
C GLN A 35 -20.66 -13.51 -2.11
N SER A 36 -20.12 -13.97 -3.25
CA SER A 36 -20.78 -14.96 -4.10
C SER A 36 -20.93 -16.30 -3.40
N LEU A 37 -19.88 -16.77 -2.72
CA LEU A 37 -19.90 -18.01 -1.93
C LEU A 37 -20.88 -17.90 -0.76
N PHE A 38 -20.84 -16.81 0.00
CA PHE A 38 -21.76 -16.53 1.08
C PHE A 38 -23.22 -16.59 0.61
N THR A 39 -23.52 -15.96 -0.53
CA THR A 39 -24.86 -15.95 -1.12
C THR A 39 -25.31 -17.36 -1.54
N ALA A 40 -24.40 -18.15 -2.12
CA ALA A 40 -24.69 -19.54 -2.51
C ALA A 40 -24.99 -20.42 -1.29
N ILE A 41 -24.14 -20.37 -0.26
CA ILE A 41 -24.32 -21.14 0.98
C ILE A 41 -25.61 -20.72 1.68
N LYS A 42 -25.85 -19.40 1.80
CA LYS A 42 -27.07 -18.88 2.43
C LYS A 42 -28.32 -19.41 1.73
N LYS A 43 -28.35 -19.36 0.40
CA LYS A 43 -29.47 -19.88 -0.40
C LYS A 43 -29.72 -21.37 -0.17
N GLU A 44 -28.66 -22.16 -0.02
CA GLU A 44 -28.76 -23.60 0.21
C GLU A 44 -29.25 -23.92 1.63
N LEU A 45 -28.80 -23.15 2.62
CA LEU A 45 -29.23 -23.28 4.00
C LEU A 45 -30.65 -22.75 4.25
N ASP A 46 -31.11 -21.73 3.52
CA ASP A 46 -32.46 -21.16 3.62
C ASP A 46 -33.56 -22.18 3.29
N ALA A 47 -33.24 -23.24 2.54
CA ALA A 47 -34.16 -24.35 2.26
C ALA A 47 -34.27 -25.38 3.39
N SER A 48 -33.44 -25.25 4.43
CA SER A 48 -33.33 -26.18 5.55
C SER A 48 -33.72 -25.50 6.87
N ALA A 49 -34.27 -26.27 7.81
CA ALA A 49 -34.64 -25.76 9.13
C ALA A 49 -34.07 -26.66 10.23
N GLY A 50 -33.66 -26.06 11.35
CA GLY A 50 -33.15 -26.75 12.51
C GLY A 50 -32.07 -25.97 13.25
N LYS A 51 -31.90 -26.27 14.53
CA LYS A 51 -30.98 -25.54 15.42
C LYS A 51 -29.53 -25.48 14.90
N VAL A 52 -29.04 -26.57 14.32
CA VAL A 52 -27.70 -26.64 13.71
C VAL A 52 -27.59 -25.69 12.51
N ILE A 53 -28.63 -25.60 11.68
CA ILE A 53 -28.67 -24.70 10.52
C ILE A 53 -28.66 -23.24 10.98
N GLU A 54 -29.44 -22.91 12.00
CA GLU A 54 -29.50 -21.56 12.58
C GLU A 54 -28.15 -21.12 13.17
N GLU A 55 -27.50 -21.98 13.96
CA GLU A 55 -26.17 -21.71 14.52
C GLU A 55 -25.10 -21.59 13.41
N THR A 56 -25.19 -22.42 12.37
CA THR A 56 -24.29 -22.36 11.21
C THR A 56 -24.47 -21.05 10.44
N MET A 57 -25.72 -20.61 10.22
CA MET A 57 -26.02 -19.35 9.53
C MET A 57 -25.50 -18.15 10.31
N GLN A 58 -25.68 -18.12 11.64
CA GLN A 58 -25.14 -17.05 12.49
C GLN A 58 -23.62 -16.99 12.44
N THR A 59 -22.97 -18.15 12.50
CA THR A 59 -21.50 -18.25 12.40
C THR A 59 -21.01 -17.76 11.04
N LEU A 60 -21.69 -18.17 9.96
CA LEU A 60 -21.37 -17.76 8.60
C LEU A 60 -21.48 -16.23 8.43
N ILE A 61 -22.55 -15.62 8.92
CA ILE A 61 -22.74 -14.16 8.87
C ILE A 61 -21.63 -13.44 9.65
N SER A 62 -21.32 -13.91 10.85
CA SER A 62 -20.27 -13.32 11.69
C SER A 62 -18.89 -13.41 11.04
N GLN A 63 -18.56 -14.55 10.44
CA GLN A 63 -17.30 -14.73 9.72
C GLN A 63 -17.22 -13.86 8.46
N HIS A 64 -18.30 -13.77 7.70
CA HIS A 64 -18.36 -12.93 6.50
C HIS A 64 -18.14 -11.45 6.84
N GLN A 65 -18.85 -10.93 7.85
CA GLN A 65 -18.67 -9.56 8.34
C GLN A 65 -17.23 -9.28 8.82
N ARG A 66 -16.63 -10.23 9.54
CA ARG A 66 -15.25 -10.10 10.00
C ARG A 66 -14.27 -10.05 8.83
N MET A 67 -14.48 -10.89 7.82
CA MET A 67 -13.64 -10.91 6.63
C MET A 67 -13.75 -9.59 5.86
N ASP A 68 -14.95 -9.05 5.65
CA ASP A 68 -15.16 -7.75 4.99
C ASP A 68 -14.42 -6.63 5.72
N SER A 69 -14.46 -6.62 7.06
CA SER A 69 -13.70 -5.65 7.86
C SER A 69 -12.20 -5.77 7.64
N ILE A 70 -11.66 -7.00 7.62
CA ILE A 70 -10.23 -7.25 7.41
C ILE A 70 -9.80 -6.79 6.02
N VAL A 71 -10.59 -7.09 4.99
CA VAL A 71 -10.30 -6.69 3.61
C VAL A 71 -10.24 -5.16 3.50
N ASN A 72 -11.23 -4.46 4.07
CA ASN A 72 -11.26 -3.00 4.06
C ASN A 72 -10.05 -2.38 4.80
N ASP A 73 -9.70 -2.93 5.96
CA ASP A 73 -8.52 -2.47 6.72
C ASP A 73 -7.22 -2.68 5.95
N GLN A 74 -7.10 -3.81 5.24
CA GLN A 74 -5.92 -4.11 4.41
C GLN A 74 -5.82 -3.18 3.20
N MET A 75 -6.93 -2.87 2.53
CA MET A 75 -6.95 -1.91 1.42
C MET A 75 -6.46 -0.52 1.88
N SER A 76 -6.99 -0.02 2.98
CA SER A 76 -6.61 1.28 3.57
C SER A 76 -5.14 1.31 4.02
N THR A 77 -4.66 0.22 4.61
CA THR A 77 -3.26 0.09 5.04
C THR A 77 -2.32 0.14 3.83
N MET A 78 -2.68 -0.54 2.74
CA MET A 78 -1.86 -0.57 1.53
C MET A 78 -1.78 0.81 0.86
N ASP A 79 -2.88 1.55 0.78
CA ASP A 79 -2.89 2.94 0.30
C ASP A 79 -1.96 3.82 1.13
N THR A 80 -2.06 3.71 2.45
CA THR A 80 -1.24 4.48 3.38
C THR A 80 0.25 4.16 3.19
N LEU A 81 0.61 2.89 3.03
CA LEU A 81 1.99 2.47 2.81
C LEU A 81 2.53 2.94 1.46
N ALA A 82 1.73 2.84 0.39
CA ALA A 82 2.13 3.30 -0.93
C ALA A 82 2.34 4.82 -0.96
N ALA A 83 1.44 5.58 -0.35
CA ALA A 83 1.60 7.03 -0.21
C ALA A 83 2.85 7.40 0.59
N ARG A 84 3.11 6.73 1.73
CA ARG A 84 4.31 6.97 2.54
C ARG A 84 5.59 6.70 1.75
N TYR A 85 5.63 5.58 1.02
CA TYR A 85 6.77 5.25 0.17
C TYR A 85 6.99 6.32 -0.91
N HIS A 86 5.90 6.75 -1.58
CA HIS A 86 5.97 7.81 -2.59
C HIS A 86 6.55 9.11 -2.03
N TYR A 87 6.07 9.55 -0.85
CA TYR A 87 6.62 10.74 -0.19
C TYR A 87 8.10 10.57 0.18
N GLN A 88 8.50 9.42 0.73
CA GLN A 88 9.90 9.15 1.07
C GLN A 88 10.81 9.15 -0.16
N VAL A 89 10.38 8.52 -1.26
CA VAL A 89 11.15 8.53 -2.51
C VAL A 89 11.24 9.94 -3.09
N ASN A 90 10.16 10.73 -3.07
CA ASN A 90 10.20 12.10 -3.54
C ASN A 90 11.13 12.99 -2.69
N ASP A 91 11.11 12.81 -1.37
CA ASP A 91 12.01 13.51 -0.45
C ASP A 91 13.47 13.13 -0.74
N MET A 92 13.77 11.83 -0.85
CA MET A 92 15.10 11.35 -1.23
C MET A 92 15.54 11.82 -2.62
N ASN A 93 14.61 11.99 -3.56
CA ASN A 93 14.94 12.46 -4.90
C ASN A 93 15.36 13.94 -4.91
N SER A 94 15.01 14.74 -3.90
CA SER A 94 15.31 16.17 -3.84
C SER A 94 16.18 16.47 -2.63
N GLN A 95 17.50 16.51 -2.82
CA GLN A 95 18.44 16.77 -1.72
C GLN A 95 19.34 17.98 -2.00
N PHE A 96 19.74 18.66 -0.94
CA PHE A 96 20.79 19.67 -1.01
C PHE A 96 22.14 19.01 -0.80
N ILE A 97 23.00 19.04 -1.82
CA ILE A 97 24.37 18.54 -1.73
C ILE A 97 25.27 19.70 -1.34
N THR A 98 26.04 19.50 -0.28
CA THR A 98 27.06 20.44 0.20
C THR A 98 28.44 19.86 -0.06
N ILE A 99 29.29 20.61 -0.75
CA ILE A 99 30.69 20.26 -1.02
C ILE A 99 31.57 21.24 -0.24
N ASN A 100 32.41 20.71 0.65
CA ASN A 100 33.43 21.48 1.35
C ASN A 100 34.75 21.33 0.59
N TYR A 101 35.47 22.43 0.39
CA TYR A 101 36.76 22.42 -0.32
C TYR A 101 37.78 23.34 0.35
N GLU A 102 39.05 23.01 0.17
CA GLU A 102 40.17 23.88 0.50
C GLU A 102 40.67 24.52 -0.79
N GLU A 103 40.76 25.85 -0.81
CA GLU A 103 41.36 26.58 -1.92
C GLU A 103 42.88 26.43 -1.82
N SER A 104 43.48 25.68 -2.74
CA SER A 104 44.92 25.68 -2.92
C SER A 104 45.29 26.72 -3.97
N GLU A 105 46.15 27.67 -3.60
CA GLU A 105 46.79 28.58 -4.56
C GLU A 105 47.75 27.74 -5.43
N VAL A 106 47.29 27.34 -6.61
CA VAL A 106 48.17 26.76 -7.62
C VAL A 106 48.75 27.93 -8.43
N PRO A 107 50.07 28.19 -8.39
CA PRO A 107 50.67 29.23 -9.20
C PRO A 107 50.46 28.90 -10.67
N ILE A 108 49.84 29.82 -11.41
CA ILE A 108 49.72 29.73 -12.85
C ILE A 108 51.10 30.06 -13.42
N GLU A 109 51.85 29.05 -13.87
CA GLU A 109 53.06 29.29 -14.66
C GLU A 109 52.66 29.93 -16.00
N ASN A 110 53.16 31.15 -16.22
CA ASN A 110 53.01 31.91 -17.47
C ASN A 110 53.93 31.39 -18.57
#